data_AF-A0AA96Z361-F1
#
_entry.id   AF-A0AA96Z361-F1
#
_cell.length_a   1.000
_cell.length_b   1.000
_cell.length_c   1.000
_cell.angle_alpha   90.00
_cell.angle_beta   90.00
_cell.angle_gamma   90.00
#
_symmetry.space_group_name_H-M   'P 1'
#
loop_
_entity.id
_entity.type
_entity.pdbx_description
1 polymer ?
#
loop_
_entity_poly.entity_id
_entity_poly.type
_entity_poly.pdbx_seq_one_letter_code
_entity_poly.pdbx_strand_id
1 'polypeptide(L)'
;MASRSLADNARQWLTRHRPDPDAVAAWATELLHRATTAGPIPVAGSAAWAALPDHDPRKPAAIVRTALAALRESTPDAVAQRVAAEWAASQREFRQRLKDASVDMSAAQDWGKVAGHLPFCVYAARRTTYATEPLTVEQIRAQASIPWACDRARRDALGSVAA
;
A
#
# COMPACT_ATOMS: atom_id res chain seq x y z
N MET A 1 13.31 37.86 -1.71
CA MET A 1 12.49 37.54 -0.52
C MET A 1 11.30 36.70 -0.98
N ALA A 2 11.24 35.42 -0.63
CA ALA A 2 10.16 34.53 -1.06
C ALA A 2 8.90 34.79 -0.24
N SER A 3 7.80 35.19 -0.89
CA SER A 3 6.50 35.33 -0.26
C SER A 3 6.01 33.95 0.21
N ARG A 4 5.89 33.75 1.53
CA ARG A 4 5.31 32.50 2.07
C ARG A 4 3.85 32.43 1.66
N SER A 5 3.42 31.26 1.21
CA SER A 5 2.03 31.05 0.83
C SER A 5 1.11 31.25 2.05
N LEU A 6 -0.11 31.73 1.81
CA LEU A 6 -1.13 31.88 2.87
C LEU A 6 -1.37 30.55 3.61
N ALA A 7 -1.25 29.42 2.90
CA ALA A 7 -1.35 28.08 3.48
C ALA A 7 -0.20 27.74 4.44
N ASP A 8 1.02 28.22 4.20
CA ASP A 8 2.16 28.01 5.11
C ASP A 8 2.01 28.86 6.38
N ASN A 9 1.53 30.10 6.23
CA ASN A 9 1.23 30.97 7.37
C ASN A 9 0.12 30.38 8.25
N ALA A 10 -0.96 29.88 7.65
CA ALA A 10 -2.06 29.22 8.38
C ALA A 10 -1.59 27.97 9.11
N ARG A 11 -0.79 27.10 8.46
CA ARG A 11 -0.21 25.91 9.12
C ARG A 11 0.68 26.29 10.29
N GLN A 12 1.56 27.25 10.10
CA GLN A 12 2.48 27.69 11.15
C GLN A 12 1.73 28.34 12.33
N TRP A 13 0.65 29.07 12.07
CA TRP A 13 -0.24 29.60 13.11
C TRP A 13 -0.93 28.47 13.89
N LEU A 14 -1.52 27.50 13.19
CA LEU A 14 -2.21 26.34 13.81
C LEU A 14 -1.25 25.49 14.63
N THR A 15 0.01 25.32 14.20
CA THR A 15 1.02 24.61 14.98
C THR A 15 1.34 25.34 16.28
N ARG A 16 1.46 26.67 16.25
CA ARG A 16 1.78 27.48 17.45
C ARG A 16 0.60 27.63 18.42
N HIS A 17 -0.61 27.68 17.90
CA HIS A 17 -1.83 27.91 18.68
C HIS A 17 -2.68 26.66 18.81
N ARG A 18 -2.04 25.49 18.74
CA ARG A 18 -2.74 24.23 18.87
C ARG A 18 -3.30 24.12 20.29
N PRO A 19 -4.61 23.87 20.45
CA PRO A 19 -5.16 23.60 21.77
C PRO A 19 -4.55 22.32 22.34
N ASP A 20 -4.11 22.40 23.59
CA ASP A 20 -3.66 21.25 24.37
C ASP A 20 -4.90 20.41 24.75
N PRO A 21 -5.03 19.17 24.23
CA PRO A 21 -6.18 18.31 24.51
C PRO A 21 -6.37 18.03 25.99
N ASP A 22 -5.29 17.94 26.76
CA ASP A 22 -5.34 17.61 28.19
C ASP A 22 -5.79 18.83 29.00
N ALA A 23 -5.31 20.02 28.67
CA ALA A 23 -5.79 21.25 29.28
C ALA A 23 -7.29 21.49 29.00
N VAL A 24 -7.74 21.25 27.76
CA VAL A 24 -9.17 21.39 27.40
C VAL A 24 -10.01 20.33 28.12
N ALA A 25 -9.52 19.10 28.25
CA ALA A 25 -10.20 18.05 29.01
C ALA A 25 -10.30 18.39 30.51
N ALA A 26 -9.22 18.92 31.11
CA ALA A 26 -9.22 19.38 32.49
C ALA A 26 -10.25 20.49 32.72
N TRP A 27 -10.27 21.51 31.85
CA TRP A 27 -11.29 22.57 31.88
C TRP A 27 -12.72 22.02 31.77
N ALA A 28 -12.96 21.06 30.87
CA ALA A 28 -14.28 20.50 30.63
C ALA A 28 -14.78 19.58 31.76
N THR A 29 -13.90 19.15 32.69
CA THR A 29 -14.19 18.12 33.69
C THR A 29 -15.38 18.50 34.56
N GLU A 30 -15.40 19.72 35.08
CA GLU A 30 -16.49 20.21 35.95
C GLU A 30 -17.82 20.30 35.20
N LEU A 31 -17.79 20.76 33.94
CA LEU A 31 -18.98 20.85 33.09
C LEU A 31 -19.58 19.47 32.80
N LEU A 32 -18.72 18.49 32.47
CA LEU A 32 -19.15 17.12 32.21
C LEU A 32 -19.67 16.46 33.47
N HIS A 33 -19.06 16.73 34.63
CA HIS A 33 -19.51 16.22 35.92
C HIS A 33 -20.92 16.71 36.27
N ARG A 34 -21.19 18.02 36.15
CA ARG A 34 -22.54 18.58 36.38
C ARG A 34 -23.59 18.01 35.42
N ALA A 35 -23.20 17.70 34.19
CA ALA A 35 -24.11 17.13 33.22
C ALA A 35 -24.42 15.65 33.52
N THR A 36 -23.44 14.87 33.96
CA THR A 36 -23.67 13.46 34.33
C THR A 36 -24.49 13.30 35.60
N THR A 37 -24.40 14.24 36.56
CA THR A 37 -25.29 14.23 37.74
C THR A 37 -26.74 14.54 37.39
N ALA A 38 -27.00 15.33 36.34
CA ALA A 38 -28.34 15.56 35.79
C ALA A 38 -28.89 14.37 34.97
N GLY A 39 -28.07 13.37 34.70
CA GLY A 39 -28.44 12.13 34.01
C GLY A 39 -27.55 11.81 32.79
N PRO A 40 -27.91 10.78 32.00
CA PRO A 40 -27.15 10.39 30.83
C PRO A 40 -27.06 11.53 29.81
N ILE A 41 -25.84 11.82 29.33
CA ILE A 41 -25.60 12.83 28.30
C ILE A 41 -25.90 12.21 26.92
N PRO A 42 -26.90 12.71 26.17
CA PRO A 42 -27.25 12.18 24.85
C PRO A 42 -26.19 12.53 23.79
N VAL A 43 -26.29 11.91 22.62
CA VAL A 43 -25.44 12.25 21.47
C VAL A 43 -25.86 13.62 20.94
N ALA A 44 -24.88 14.52 20.72
CA ALA A 44 -25.15 15.84 20.16
C ALA A 44 -25.89 15.74 18.81
N GLY A 45 -26.97 16.50 18.64
CA GLY A 45 -27.81 16.48 17.43
C GLY A 45 -28.80 15.32 17.32
N SER A 46 -28.79 14.37 18.26
CA SER A 46 -29.80 13.29 18.29
C SER A 46 -31.19 13.81 18.70
N ALA A 47 -32.25 13.04 18.41
CA ALA A 47 -33.60 13.37 18.85
C ALA A 47 -33.71 13.51 20.39
N ALA A 48 -33.00 12.66 21.14
CA ALA A 48 -32.94 12.74 22.60
C ALA A 48 -32.26 14.03 23.08
N TRP A 49 -31.25 14.54 22.37
CA TRP A 49 -30.61 15.82 22.65
C TRP A 49 -31.52 17.01 22.30
N ALA A 50 -32.24 16.93 21.17
CA ALA A 50 -33.17 17.97 20.73
C ALA A 50 -34.38 18.10 21.67
N ALA A 51 -34.84 16.99 22.26
CA ALA A 51 -35.95 16.96 23.20
C ALA A 51 -35.63 17.58 24.58
N LEU A 52 -34.35 17.83 24.89
CA LEU A 52 -33.97 18.48 26.14
C LEU A 52 -34.42 19.96 26.17
N PRO A 53 -34.71 20.52 27.36
CA PRO A 53 -34.84 21.97 27.53
C PRO A 53 -33.57 22.72 27.10
N ASP A 54 -33.71 23.95 26.62
CA ASP A 54 -32.56 24.75 26.15
C ASP A 54 -31.54 25.07 27.23
N HIS A 55 -31.97 25.10 28.49
CA HIS A 55 -31.12 25.34 29.65
C HIS A 55 -30.62 24.06 30.33
N ASP A 56 -30.92 22.88 29.77
CA ASP A 56 -30.45 21.62 30.33
C ASP A 56 -28.92 21.52 30.19
N PRO A 57 -28.17 21.30 31.30
CA PRO A 57 -26.70 21.25 31.27
C PRO A 57 -26.16 20.12 30.38
N ARG A 58 -26.97 19.09 30.07
CA ARG A 58 -26.59 17.99 29.18
C ARG A 58 -26.49 18.44 27.72
N LYS A 59 -27.17 19.51 27.31
CA LYS A 59 -27.06 20.04 25.93
C LYS A 59 -25.64 20.53 25.60
N PRO A 60 -25.06 21.51 26.32
CA PRO A 60 -23.69 21.95 26.06
C PRO A 60 -22.67 20.86 26.34
N ALA A 61 -22.90 19.99 27.34
CA ALA A 61 -22.01 18.87 27.63
C ALA A 61 -21.92 17.86 26.49
N ALA A 62 -23.01 17.58 25.78
CA ALA A 62 -22.98 16.73 24.60
C ALA A 62 -22.08 17.33 23.50
N ILE A 63 -22.16 18.64 23.28
CA ILE A 63 -21.33 19.35 22.28
C ILE A 63 -19.86 19.32 22.70
N VAL A 64 -19.55 19.66 23.95
CA VAL A 64 -18.18 19.64 24.49
C VAL A 64 -17.58 18.23 24.42
N ARG A 65 -18.36 17.19 24.74
CA ARG A 65 -17.92 15.79 24.63
C ARG A 65 -17.56 15.42 23.20
N THR A 66 -18.39 15.81 22.22
CA THR A 66 -18.10 15.60 20.79
C THR A 66 -16.86 16.39 20.35
N ALA A 67 -16.71 17.64 20.79
CA ALA A 67 -15.55 18.47 20.46
C ALA A 67 -14.25 17.92 21.04
N LEU A 68 -14.26 17.40 22.27
CA LEU A 68 -13.11 16.73 22.89
C LEU A 68 -12.71 15.46 22.14
N ALA A 69 -13.68 14.66 21.71
CA ALA A 69 -13.41 13.49 20.87
C ALA A 69 -12.74 13.91 19.56
N ALA A 70 -13.31 14.89 18.86
CA ALA A 70 -12.75 15.42 17.62
C ALA A 70 -11.34 16.00 17.83
N LEU A 71 -11.09 16.68 18.94
CA LEU A 71 -9.78 17.24 19.28
C LEU A 71 -8.72 16.14 19.47
N ARG A 72 -9.07 15.06 20.19
CA ARG A 72 -8.19 13.90 20.42
C ARG A 72 -7.89 13.16 19.12
N GLU A 73 -8.90 12.95 18.29
CA GLU A 73 -8.76 12.32 16.97
C GLU A 73 -7.94 13.16 15.98
N SER A 74 -7.90 14.47 16.18
CA SER A 74 -7.17 15.40 15.31
C SER A 74 -5.70 15.60 15.70
N THR A 75 -5.21 14.95 16.76
CA THR A 75 -3.78 15.00 17.16
C THR A 75 -2.85 14.51 16.04
N PRO A 76 -1.61 15.06 15.89
CA PRO A 76 -0.70 14.61 14.83
C PRO A 76 -0.45 13.11 14.95
N ASP A 77 -0.32 12.62 16.18
CA ASP A 77 -0.07 11.21 16.47
C ASP A 77 -1.27 10.34 16.09
N ALA A 78 -2.50 10.73 16.46
CA ALA A 78 -3.70 9.98 16.05
C ALA A 78 -3.88 9.98 14.52
N VAL A 79 -3.64 11.12 13.87
CA VAL A 79 -3.69 11.22 12.40
C VAL A 79 -2.60 10.35 11.76
N ALA A 80 -1.37 10.39 12.28
CA ALA A 80 -0.27 9.57 11.78
C ALA A 80 -0.55 8.08 11.95
N GLN A 81 -1.09 7.66 13.10
CA GLN A 81 -1.50 6.27 13.34
C GLN A 81 -2.59 5.82 12.38
N ARG A 82 -3.62 6.66 12.15
CA ARG A 82 -4.68 6.36 11.19
C ARG A 82 -4.14 6.22 9.77
N VAL A 83 -3.34 7.17 9.31
CA VAL A 83 -2.72 7.13 7.96
C VAL A 83 -1.80 5.91 7.82
N ALA A 84 -1.03 5.56 8.86
CA ALA A 84 -0.19 4.37 8.85
C ALA A 84 -1.04 3.08 8.75
N ALA A 85 -2.16 3.01 9.47
CA ALA A 85 -3.08 1.87 9.42
C ALA A 85 -3.75 1.74 8.04
N GLU A 86 -4.21 2.84 7.47
CA GLU A 86 -4.78 2.91 6.10
C GLU A 86 -3.74 2.47 5.07
N TRP A 87 -2.52 3.01 5.13
CA TRP A 87 -1.43 2.62 4.25
C TRP A 87 -1.11 1.13 4.35
N ALA A 88 -1.04 0.58 5.57
CA ALA A 88 -0.82 -0.84 5.78
C ALA A 88 -1.94 -1.70 5.19
N ALA A 89 -3.20 -1.24 5.26
CA ALA A 89 -4.33 -1.92 4.61
C ALA A 89 -4.19 -1.92 3.08
N SER A 90 -3.92 -0.77 2.47
CA SER A 90 -3.69 -0.67 1.03
C SER A 90 -2.53 -1.53 0.54
N GLN A 91 -1.45 -1.63 1.33
CA GLN A 91 -0.31 -2.50 1.02
C GLN A 91 -0.68 -3.99 1.03
N ARG A 92 -1.54 -4.42 1.96
CA ARG A 92 -2.05 -5.80 1.98
C ARG A 92 -2.89 -6.09 0.74
N GLU A 93 -3.80 -5.20 0.39
CA GLU A 93 -4.64 -5.34 -0.81
C GLU A 93 -3.81 -5.35 -2.10
N PHE A 94 -2.79 -4.51 -2.18
CA PHE A 94 -1.89 -4.49 -3.34
C PHE A 94 -1.11 -5.80 -3.48
N ARG A 95 -0.54 -6.31 -2.39
CA ARG A 95 0.16 -7.61 -2.39
C ARG A 95 -0.78 -8.76 -2.77
N GLN A 96 -2.02 -8.72 -2.29
CA GLN A 96 -3.02 -9.72 -2.65
C GLN A 96 -3.33 -9.68 -4.15
N ARG A 97 -3.59 -8.48 -4.70
CA ARG A 97 -3.79 -8.30 -6.14
C ARG A 97 -2.62 -8.77 -6.99
N LEU A 98 -1.38 -8.49 -6.54
CA LEU A 98 -0.18 -8.95 -7.24
C LEU A 98 -0.06 -10.49 -7.21
N LYS A 99 -0.38 -11.11 -6.07
CA LYS A 99 -0.42 -12.56 -5.93
C LYS A 99 -1.46 -13.18 -6.86
N ASP A 100 -2.66 -12.63 -6.88
CA ASP A 100 -3.76 -13.10 -7.73
C ASP A 100 -3.38 -12.98 -9.21
N ALA A 101 -2.86 -11.81 -9.63
CA ALA A 101 -2.37 -11.60 -10.99
C ALA A 101 -1.24 -12.58 -11.37
N SER A 102 -0.33 -12.90 -10.45
CA SER A 102 0.72 -13.89 -10.69
C SER A 102 0.16 -15.30 -10.87
N VAL A 103 -0.87 -15.67 -10.10
CA VAL A 103 -1.56 -16.97 -10.24
C VAL A 103 -2.26 -17.02 -11.60
N ASP A 104 -2.99 -15.96 -11.96
CA ASP A 104 -3.70 -15.87 -13.24
C ASP A 104 -2.73 -15.96 -14.43
N MET A 105 -1.60 -15.26 -14.39
CA MET A 105 -0.56 -15.35 -15.43
C MET A 105 0.01 -16.77 -15.52
N SER A 106 0.27 -17.41 -14.39
CA SER A 106 0.80 -18.78 -14.35
C SER A 106 -0.21 -19.80 -14.87
N ALA A 107 -1.50 -19.59 -14.61
CA ALA A 107 -2.58 -20.43 -15.12
C ALA A 107 -2.86 -20.19 -16.62
N ALA A 108 -2.72 -18.95 -17.08
CA ALA A 108 -2.87 -18.59 -18.49
C ALA A 108 -1.69 -19.07 -19.36
N GLN A 109 -0.49 -19.16 -18.78
CA GLN A 109 0.62 -19.87 -19.38
C GLN A 109 0.38 -21.38 -19.29
N ASP A 110 -0.36 -21.90 -20.28
CA ASP A 110 -0.44 -23.32 -20.59
C ASP A 110 0.93 -23.78 -21.13
N TRP A 111 1.94 -23.88 -20.25
CA TRP A 111 3.29 -24.35 -20.59
C TRP A 111 3.28 -25.74 -21.23
N GLY A 112 2.19 -26.50 -21.08
CA GLY A 112 1.95 -27.77 -21.76
C GLY A 112 1.53 -27.63 -23.23
N LYS A 113 0.98 -26.48 -23.64
CA LYS A 113 0.56 -26.20 -25.04
C LYS A 113 1.56 -25.40 -25.86
N VAL A 114 2.65 -24.93 -25.26
CA VAL A 114 3.80 -24.46 -26.05
C VAL A 114 4.56 -25.69 -26.58
N ALA A 115 3.90 -26.39 -27.52
CA ALA A 115 4.42 -27.49 -28.28
C ALA A 115 5.64 -27.00 -29.09
N GLY A 116 6.83 -27.12 -28.49
CA GLY A 116 8.09 -26.72 -29.14
C GLY A 116 9.18 -26.22 -28.20
N HIS A 117 8.90 -25.95 -26.92
CA HIS A 117 9.96 -25.60 -25.98
C HIS A 117 10.51 -26.85 -25.28
N LEU A 118 11.78 -27.12 -25.57
CA LEU A 118 12.59 -28.11 -24.86
C LEU A 118 12.43 -27.90 -23.35
N PRO A 119 12.17 -28.95 -22.56
CA PRO A 119 12.00 -28.81 -21.12
C PRO A 119 13.26 -28.18 -20.52
N PHE A 120 13.08 -27.37 -19.47
CA PHE A 120 14.17 -26.59 -18.86
C PHE A 120 15.42 -27.42 -18.56
N CYS A 121 15.25 -28.69 -18.17
CA CYS A 121 16.34 -29.64 -17.97
C CYS A 121 17.22 -29.85 -19.21
N VAL A 122 16.66 -29.83 -20.42
CA VAL A 122 17.42 -29.92 -21.67
C VAL A 122 18.14 -28.60 -22.00
N TYR A 123 17.53 -27.45 -21.66
CA TYR A 123 18.19 -26.15 -21.80
C TYR A 123 19.36 -26.00 -20.83
N ALA A 124 19.21 -26.47 -19.59
CA ALA A 124 20.26 -26.52 -18.59
C ALA A 124 21.38 -27.49 -19.00
N ALA A 125 21.04 -28.69 -19.49
CA ALA A 125 22.01 -29.66 -19.99
C ALA A 125 22.80 -29.12 -21.20
N ARG A 126 22.17 -28.36 -22.10
CA ARG A 126 22.84 -27.65 -23.20
C ARG A 126 23.75 -26.52 -22.73
N ARG A 127 23.43 -25.88 -21.60
CA ARG A 127 24.28 -24.84 -21.01
C ARG A 127 25.50 -25.41 -20.28
N THR A 128 25.38 -26.61 -19.72
CA THR A 128 26.49 -27.29 -19.02
C THR A 128 27.39 -28.11 -19.94
N THR A 129 27.06 -28.23 -21.24
CA THR A 129 27.89 -28.91 -22.25
C THR A 129 28.76 -27.97 -23.07
N TYR A 130 28.71 -26.65 -22.84
CA TYR A 130 29.77 -25.77 -23.32
C TYR A 130 31.03 -26.08 -22.52
N ALA A 131 31.97 -26.77 -23.18
CA ALA A 131 33.32 -26.97 -22.70
C ALA A 131 33.87 -25.64 -22.18
N THR A 132 34.45 -25.66 -20.99
CA THR A 132 35.06 -24.55 -20.25
C THR A 132 36.27 -23.92 -20.94
N GLU A 133 36.53 -24.23 -22.21
CA GLU A 133 37.59 -23.59 -22.97
C GLU A 133 37.07 -22.28 -23.59
N PRO A 134 37.70 -21.13 -23.29
CA PRO A 134 37.30 -19.87 -23.88
C PRO A 134 37.51 -19.95 -25.39
N LEU A 135 36.42 -19.75 -26.15
CA LEU A 135 36.49 -19.67 -27.60
C LEU A 135 37.46 -18.54 -28.00
N THR A 136 38.36 -18.83 -28.93
CA THR A 136 39.23 -17.80 -29.48
C THR A 136 38.41 -16.80 -30.28
N VAL A 137 38.91 -15.56 -30.42
CA VAL A 137 38.22 -14.50 -31.19
C VAL A 137 37.91 -14.95 -32.63
N GLU A 138 38.74 -15.80 -33.22
CA GLU A 138 38.50 -16.37 -34.55
C GLU A 138 37.36 -17.39 -34.56
N GLN A 139 37.23 -18.23 -33.53
CA GLN A 139 36.11 -19.17 -33.41
C GLN A 139 34.77 -18.45 -33.23
N ILE A 140 34.76 -17.34 -32.48
CA ILE A 140 33.56 -16.50 -32.32
C ILE A 140 33.15 -15.88 -33.66
N ARG A 141 34.11 -15.35 -34.44
CA ARG A 141 33.83 -14.79 -35.78
C ARG A 141 33.33 -15.86 -36.75
N ALA A 142 33.94 -17.05 -36.73
CA ALA A 142 33.51 -18.16 -37.57
C ALA A 142 32.06 -18.58 -37.24
N GLN A 143 31.70 -18.68 -35.95
CA GLN A 143 30.33 -18.99 -35.53
C GLN A 143 29.32 -17.90 -35.90
N ALA A 144 29.68 -16.63 -35.76
CA ALA A 144 28.82 -15.50 -36.12
C ALA A 144 28.58 -15.39 -37.64
N SER A 145 29.49 -15.93 -38.45
CA SER A 145 29.39 -15.91 -39.91
C SER A 145 28.54 -17.05 -40.50
N ILE A 146 28.06 -18.00 -39.68
CA ILE A 146 27.19 -19.07 -40.15
C ILE A 146 25.81 -18.47 -40.46
N PRO A 147 25.35 -18.45 -41.73
CA PRO A 147 24.04 -17.95 -42.07
C PRO A 147 22.98 -18.79 -41.36
N TRP A 148 21.94 -18.14 -40.83
CA TRP A 148 20.82 -18.78 -40.14
C TRP A 148 20.19 -19.98 -40.89
N ALA A 149 20.33 -20.05 -42.22
CA ALA A 149 19.91 -21.17 -43.05
C ALA A 149 20.74 -22.46 -42.86
N CYS A 150 22.06 -22.36 -42.59
CA CYS A 150 22.93 -23.53 -42.37
C CYS A 150 22.72 -24.16 -40.99
N ASP A 151 22.25 -23.39 -40.01
CA ASP A 151 21.99 -23.88 -38.65
C ASP A 151 20.71 -24.73 -38.55
N ARG A 152 19.81 -24.61 -39.53
CA ARG A 152 18.65 -25.50 -39.69
C ARG A 152 19.06 -26.86 -40.25
N ALA A 153 19.86 -26.89 -41.32
CA ALA A 153 20.37 -28.13 -41.91
C ALA A 153 21.24 -28.96 -40.93
N ARG A 154 22.00 -28.28 -40.06
CA ARG A 154 22.79 -28.93 -39.00
C ARG A 154 21.92 -29.54 -37.90
N ARG A 155 20.79 -28.90 -37.57
CA ARG A 155 19.80 -29.45 -36.63
C ARG A 155 19.11 -30.69 -37.20
N ASP A 156 18.76 -30.68 -38.47
CA ASP A 156 18.12 -31.82 -39.14
C ASP A 156 19.07 -33.03 -39.24
N ALA A 157 20.36 -32.80 -39.50
CA ALA A 157 21.37 -33.86 -39.53
C ALA A 157 21.63 -34.50 -38.16
N LEU A 158 21.53 -33.75 -37.06
CA LEU A 158 21.73 -34.26 -35.71
C LEU A 158 20.47 -34.93 -35.13
N GLY A 159 19.28 -34.64 -35.64
CA GLY A 159 18.04 -35.31 -35.28
C GLY A 159 17.89 -36.73 -35.86
N SER A 160 18.68 -37.08 -36.88
CA SER A 160 18.63 -38.39 -37.57
C SER A 160 19.45 -39.50 -36.89
N VAL A 161 20.23 -39.20 -35.83
CA VAL A 161 21.10 -40.19 -35.16
C VAL A 161 20.41 -40.82 -33.93
N ALA A 162 19.14 -40.47 -33.67
CA ALA A 162 18.37 -40.97 -32.52
C ALA A 162 17.09 -41.71 -32.94
N ALA A 163 17.20 -42.59 -33.95
CA ALA A 163 16.18 -43.58 -34.31
C ALA A 163 16.80 -44.98 -34.31
#